data_AF-A0A7L3A3J0-F1
#
_entry.id   AF-A0A7L3A3J0-F1
#
_cell.length_a   1.000
_cell.length_b   1.000
_cell.length_c   1.000
_cell.angle_alpha   90.00
_cell.angle_beta   90.00
_cell.angle_gamma   90.00
#
_symmetry.space_group_name_H-M   'P 1'
#
loop_
_entity.id
_entity.type
_entity.pdbx_description
1 polymer ?
#
loop_
_entity_poly.entity_id
_entity_poly.type
_entity_poly.pdbx_seq_one_letter_code
_entity_poly.pdbx_strand_id
1 'polypeptide(L)' 'MIEFVLFLGLCFVLEGLAVASNPSPYYGVVGLVVAAVAGCGWLVSLGMSFVSLVLVMVYLGG' A
#
# COMPACT_ATOMS: atom_id res chain seq x y z
N MET A 1 -0.20 19.31 -0.48
CA MET A 1 0.76 18.23 -0.16
C MET A 1 0.26 17.38 1.00
N ILE A 2 -0.08 17.97 2.15
CA ILE A 2 -0.57 17.20 3.33
C ILE A 2 -1.85 16.41 3.03
N GLU A 3 -2.83 17.03 2.34
CA GLU A 3 -4.07 16.36 1.92
C GLU A 3 -3.84 15.10 1.06
N PHE A 4 -2.85 15.15 0.15
CA PHE A 4 -2.51 14.04 -0.72
C PHE A 4 -1.89 12.87 0.04
N VAL A 5 -1.02 13.19 1.01
CA VAL A 5 -0.38 12.24 1.92
C VAL A 5 -1.43 11.58 2.82
N LEU A 6 -2.39 12.35 3.34
CA LEU A 6 -3.51 11.83 4.14
C LEU A 6 -4.45 10.94 3.31
N PHE A 7 -4.75 11.32 2.07
CA PHE A 7 -5.56 10.51 1.16
C PHE A 7 -4.90 9.16 0.86
N LEU A 8 -3.60 9.14 0.56
CA LEU A 8 -2.84 7.89 0.35
C LEU A 8 -2.80 7.02 1.61
N GLY A 9 -2.63 7.63 2.78
CA GLY A 9 -2.68 6.92 4.06
C GLY A 9 -4.06 6.33 4.35
N LEU A 10 -5.15 7.04 4.00
CA LEU A 10 -6.51 6.53 4.13
C LEU A 10 -6.73 5.32 3.21
N CYS A 11 -6.32 5.40 1.94
CA CYS A 11 -6.40 4.27 1.00
C CYS A 11 -5.66 3.05 1.54
N PHE A 12 -4.44 3.24 2.07
CA PHE A 12 -3.65 2.16 2.67
C PHE A 12 -4.39 1.45 3.82
N VAL A 13 -5.05 2.21 4.69
CA VAL A 13 -5.81 1.65 5.81
C VAL A 13 -7.06 0.92 5.33
N LEU A 14 -7.79 1.47 4.36
CA LEU A 14 -9.00 0.85 3.80
C LEU A 14 -8.69 -0.48 3.11
N GLU A 15 -7.59 -0.55 2.37
CA GLU A 15 -7.15 -1.76 1.69
C GLU A 15 -6.59 -2.80 2.66
N GLY A 16 -5.87 -2.36 3.71
CA GLY A 16 -5.51 -3.23 4.83
C GLY A 16 -6.74 -3.81 5.54
N LEU A 17 -7.80 -3.01 5.72
CA LEU A 17 -9.09 -3.48 6.24
C LEU A 17 -9.76 -4.50 5.31
N ALA A 18 -9.70 -4.24 4.00
CA ALA A 18 -10.24 -5.16 2.99
C ALA A 18 -9.54 -6.51 3.06
N VAL A 19 -8.20 -6.55 3.19
CA VAL A 19 -7.45 -7.80 3.37
C VAL A 19 -7.76 -8.47 4.72
N ALA A 20 -7.87 -7.68 5.80
CA ALA A 20 -8.19 -8.19 7.15
C ALA A 20 -9.61 -8.75 7.27
N SER A 21 -10.53 -8.36 6.37
CA SER A 21 -11.92 -8.82 6.36
C SER A 21 -12.11 -10.28 5.90
N ASN A 22 -11.01 -11.02 5.69
CA ASN A 22 -10.98 -12.40 5.18
C ASN A 22 -11.72 -12.59 3.84
N PRO A 23 -11.45 -11.77 2.81
CA PRO A 23 -11.94 -12.06 1.48
C PRO A 23 -11.22 -13.30 0.94
N SER A 24 -11.81 -13.99 -0.05
CA SER A 24 -11.14 -15.13 -0.68
C SER A 24 -9.76 -14.74 -1.21
N PRO A 25 -8.78 -15.67 -1.28
CA PRO A 25 -7.37 -15.35 -1.55
C PRO A 25 -7.12 -14.47 -2.77
N TYR A 26 -7.90 -14.65 -3.84
CA TYR A 26 -7.81 -13.82 -5.04
C TYR A 26 -8.03 -12.33 -4.78
N TYR A 27 -9.05 -11.97 -3.99
CA TYR A 27 -9.34 -10.59 -3.65
C TYR A 27 -8.39 -10.05 -2.57
N GLY A 28 -7.88 -10.92 -1.70
CA GLY A 28 -6.84 -10.56 -0.73
C GLY A 28 -5.56 -10.11 -1.41
N VAL A 29 -5.09 -10.84 -2.42
CA VAL A 29 -3.91 -10.44 -3.21
C VAL A 29 -4.13 -9.12 -3.94
N VAL A 30 -5.31 -8.91 -4.55
CA VAL A 30 -5.64 -7.63 -5.18
C VAL A 30 -5.58 -6.49 -4.16
N GLY A 31 -6.18 -6.66 -2.97
CA GLY A 31 -6.11 -5.67 -1.89
C GLY A 31 -4.68 -5.39 -1.42
N LEU A 32 -3.85 -6.43 -1.31
CA LEU A 32 -2.42 -6.30 -0.95
C LEU A 32 -1.61 -5.54 -2.00
N VAL A 33 -1.88 -5.77 -3.29
CA VAL A 33 -1.19 -5.07 -4.39
C VAL A 33 -1.51 -3.59 -4.37
N VAL A 34 -2.79 -3.23 -4.24
CA VAL A 34 -3.17 -1.81 -4.23
C VAL A 34 -2.65 -1.14 -2.95
N ALA A 35 -2.68 -1.83 -1.80
CA ALA A 35 -2.12 -1.33 -0.54
C ALA A 35 -0.62 -1.06 -0.68
N ALA A 36 0.14 -1.96 -1.31
CA ALA A 36 1.55 -1.75 -1.55
C ALA A 36 1.82 -0.52 -2.43
N VAL A 37 1.02 -0.28 -3.47
CA VAL A 37 1.16 0.91 -4.33
C VAL A 37 0.82 2.20 -3.58
N ALA A 38 -0.28 2.21 -2.82
CA ALA A 38 -0.69 3.35 -2.00
C ALA A 38 0.37 3.69 -0.93
N GLY A 39 0.90 2.67 -0.24
CA GLY A 39 1.98 2.80 0.73
C GLY A 39 3.27 3.32 0.12
N CYS A 40 3.62 2.88 -1.09
CA CYS A 40 4.79 3.39 -1.81
C CYS A 40 4.63 4.85 -2.22
N GLY A 41 3.45 5.24 -2.74
CA GLY A 41 3.15 6.65 -3.03
C GLY A 41 3.25 7.54 -1.78
N TRP A 42 2.84 7.01 -0.63
CA TRP A 42 2.95 7.70 0.65
C TRP A 42 4.42 7.89 1.08
N LEU A 43 5.24 6.83 1.01
CA LEU A 43 6.66 6.85 1.35
C LEU A 43 7.47 7.78 0.43
N VAL A 44 7.18 7.79 -0.87
CA VAL A 44 7.82 8.69 -1.84
C VAL A 44 7.49 10.14 -1.53
N SER A 45 6.25 10.43 -1.10
CA SER A 45 5.83 11.77 -0.71
C SER A 45 6.55 12.31 0.54
N LEU A 46 7.10 11.42 1.38
CA LEU A 46 7.94 11.75 2.54
C LEU A 46 9.44 11.79 2.20
N GLY A 47 9.82 11.55 0.94
CA GLY A 47 11.22 11.49 0.50
C GLY A 47 11.92 10.14 0.74
N MET A 48 11.19 9.10 1.20
CA MET A 48 11.74 7.78 1.50
C MET A 48 11.64 6.84 0.28
N SER A 49 12.24 7.24 -0.84
CA SER A 49 12.19 6.50 -2.11
C SER A 49 12.84 5.12 -2.06
N PHE A 50 14.00 4.98 -1.40
CA PHE A 50 14.67 3.67 -1.26
C PHE A 50 13.80 2.65 -0.52
N VAL A 51 13.16 3.06 0.58
CA VAL A 51 12.29 2.19 1.38
C VAL A 51 11.06 1.76 0.57
N SER A 52 10.50 2.66 -0.26
CA SER A 52 9.38 2.30 -1.15
C SER A 52 9.73 1.22 -2.17
N LEU A 53 10.94 1.27 -2.74
CA LEU A 53 11.40 0.26 -3.71
C LEU A 53 11.61 -1.12 -3.06
N VAL A 54 12.13 -1.15 -1.84
CA VAL A 54 12.27 -2.39 -1.06
C VAL A 54 10.90 -2.98 -0.76
N LEU A 55 9.91 -2.16 -0.40
CA LEU A 55 8.55 -2.60 -0.12
C LEU A 55 7.92 -3.26 -1.35
N VAL A 56 8.04 -2.66 -2.54
CA VAL A 56 7.57 -3.28 -3.79
C VAL A 56 8.30 -4.59 -4.07
N MET A 57 9.63 -4.59 -4.06
CA MET A 57 10.40 -5.79 -4.47
C MET A 57 10.18 -6.98 -3.54
N VAL A 58 10.14 -6.76 -2.23
CA VAL A 58 9.99 -7.86 -1.26
C VAL A 58 8.54 -8.28 -1.10
N TYR A 59 7.59 -7.33 -1.14
CA TYR A 59 6.18 -7.64 -0.88
C TYR A 59 5.42 -8.12 -2.11
N LEU A 60 5.80 -7.66 -3.32
CA LEU A 60 5.16 -8.04 -4.58
C LEU A 60 6.02 -8.97 -5.45
N GLY A 61 7.33 -9.03 -5.23
CA GLY A 61 8.24 -9.89 -6.00
C GLY A 61 8.46 -11.29 -5.41
N GLY A 62 7.79 -11.62 -4.31
CA GLY A 62 7.87 -12.92 -3.62
C GLY A 62 6.99 -14.00 -4.23
#